data_AF-A0A4P8PQW5-F1
#
_entry.id   AF-A0A4P8PQW5-F1
#
_cell.length_a   1.000
_cell.length_b   1.000
_cell.length_c   1.000
_cell.angle_alpha   90.00
_cell.angle_beta   90.00
_cell.angle_gamma   90.00
#
_symmetry.space_group_name_H-M   'P 1'
#
loop_
_entity.id
_entity.type
_entity.pdbx_description
1 polymer ?
#
loop_
_entity_poly.entity_id
_entity_poly.type
_entity_poly.pdbx_seq_one_letter_code
_entity_poly.pdbx_strand_id
1 'polypeptide(L)'
;MPLTPTARVDAPGEVTFDLARPTTYPIDSYDCIGMTVDWRNLTTGATGTTQIRRVPIDYSRPAPQDFCAYIPSTVVTGGGVVTATADARTPDHRPVSPGVVVLQVP
;
A
#
# COMPACT_ATOMS: atom_id res chain seq x y z
N MET A 1 -6.64 14.10 -4.86
CA MET A 1 -6.33 13.74 -3.46
C MET A 1 -5.50 12.47 -3.49
N PRO A 2 -4.25 12.48 -3.06
CA PRO A 2 -3.31 11.40 -3.35
C PRO A 2 -3.78 10.01 -2.88
N LEU A 3 -3.33 8.97 -3.61
CA LEU A 3 -3.43 7.56 -3.19
C LEU A 3 -2.96 7.43 -1.73
N THR A 4 -3.80 6.86 -0.88
CA THR A 4 -3.56 6.78 0.57
C THR A 4 -3.36 5.32 0.99
N PRO A 5 -2.15 4.92 1.38
CA PRO A 5 -1.90 3.57 1.86
C PRO A 5 -2.55 3.36 3.22
N THR A 6 -2.92 2.12 3.49
CA THR A 6 -3.52 1.69 4.75
C THR A 6 -2.81 0.44 5.25
N ALA A 7 -2.89 0.21 6.55
CA ALA A 7 -2.37 -0.99 7.19
C ALA A 7 -3.42 -1.53 8.16
N ARG A 8 -3.53 -2.85 8.23
CA ARG A 8 -4.42 -3.55 9.17
C ARG A 8 -3.75 -4.81 9.68
N VAL A 9 -4.16 -5.23 10.88
CA VAL A 9 -3.70 -6.46 11.52
C VAL A 9 -4.81 -7.48 11.37
N ASP A 10 -4.62 -8.43 10.47
CA ASP A 10 -5.62 -9.46 10.14
C ASP A 10 -5.42 -10.74 10.99
N ALA A 11 -4.20 -10.98 11.47
CA ALA A 11 -3.83 -12.11 12.32
C ALA A 11 -2.67 -11.74 13.27
N PRO A 12 -2.47 -12.51 14.37
CA PRO A 12 -1.33 -12.30 15.27
C PRO A 12 0.00 -12.34 14.52
N GLY A 13 0.85 -11.35 14.78
CA GLY A 13 2.14 -11.19 14.11
C GLY A 13 2.10 -10.86 12.60
N GLU A 14 0.93 -10.59 12.03
CA GLU A 14 0.78 -10.28 10.60
C GLU A 14 0.21 -8.88 10.37
N VAL A 15 0.73 -8.22 9.34
CA VAL A 15 0.26 -6.91 8.89
C VAL A 15 -0.03 -6.98 7.41
N THR A 16 -1.22 -6.54 7.01
CA THR A 16 -1.60 -6.37 5.62
C THR A 16 -1.60 -4.89 5.25
N PHE A 17 -0.79 -4.57 4.24
CA PHE A 17 -0.71 -3.25 3.63
C PHE A 17 -1.55 -3.21 2.36
N ASP A 18 -2.29 -2.12 2.19
CA ASP A 18 -3.24 -1.97 1.11
C ASP A 18 -3.30 -0.53 0.60
N LEU A 19 -3.85 -0.34 -0.58
CA LEU A 19 -4.03 0.97 -1.19
C LEU A 19 -5.45 1.14 -1.68
N ALA A 20 -6.16 2.09 -1.07
CA ALA A 20 -7.51 2.42 -1.52
C ALA A 20 -7.45 3.31 -2.74
N ARG A 21 -8.27 2.99 -3.75
CA ARG A 21 -8.54 3.91 -4.87
C ARG A 21 -9.37 5.09 -4.36
N PRO A 22 -8.92 6.35 -4.58
CA PRO A 22 -9.74 7.50 -4.28
C PRO A 22 -10.96 7.57 -5.19
N THR A 23 -12.14 7.79 -4.60
CA THR A 23 -13.43 7.89 -5.30
C THR A 23 -13.89 9.32 -5.53
N THR A 24 -13.17 10.30 -4.98
CA THR A 24 -13.59 11.71 -4.91
C THR A 24 -13.09 12.58 -6.07
N TYR A 25 -12.28 12.04 -6.99
CA TYR A 25 -11.81 12.76 -8.18
C TYR A 25 -11.45 11.80 -9.32
N PRO A 26 -11.38 12.28 -10.58
CA PRO A 26 -11.00 11.47 -11.72
C PRO A 26 -9.55 11.02 -11.62
N ILE A 27 -9.34 9.71 -11.73
CA ILE A 27 -8.03 9.06 -11.74
C ILE A 27 -7.90 8.36 -13.08
N ASP A 28 -6.81 8.61 -13.79
CA ASP A 28 -6.51 7.98 -15.07
C ASP A 28 -5.45 6.87 -14.94
N SER A 29 -5.10 6.22 -16.05
CA SER A 29 -4.17 5.10 -16.05
C SER A 29 -2.76 5.43 -15.54
N TYR A 30 -2.34 6.70 -15.63
CA TYR A 30 -1.04 7.21 -15.18
C TYR A 30 -1.01 7.49 -13.67
N ASP A 31 -2.16 7.50 -13.01
CA ASP A 31 -2.24 7.66 -11.56
C ASP A 31 -2.20 6.31 -10.83
N CYS A 32 -2.42 5.20 -11.53
CA CYS A 32 -2.49 3.87 -10.92
C CYS A 32 -1.10 3.23 -10.75
N ILE A 33 -0.35 3.64 -9.73
CA ILE A 33 0.94 3.02 -9.38
C ILE A 33 0.87 2.19 -8.10
N GLY A 34 1.67 1.12 -8.08
CA GLY A 34 1.94 0.38 -6.85
C GLY A 34 2.82 1.19 -5.89
N MET A 35 2.95 0.70 -4.67
CA MET A 35 3.78 1.30 -3.62
C MET A 35 4.76 0.29 -3.07
N THR A 36 5.94 0.77 -2.70
CA THR A 36 6.86 0.02 -1.85
C THR A 36 6.57 0.39 -0.39
N VAL A 37 6.62 -0.61 0.49
CA VAL A 37 6.43 -0.45 1.92
C VAL A 37 7.65 -0.98 2.64
N ASP A 38 8.33 -0.13 3.38
CA ASP A 38 9.39 -0.51 4.29
C ASP A 38 8.83 -0.54 5.71
N TRP A 39 9.11 -1.59 6.48
CA TRP A 39 8.58 -1.77 7.82
C TRP A 39 9.66 -2.20 8.82
N ARG A 40 9.41 -1.90 10.09
CA ARG A 40 10.25 -2.29 11.23
C ARG A 40 9.39 -2.63 12.45
N ASN A 41 9.65 -3.79 13.03
CA ASN A 41 9.21 -4.13 14.38
C ASN A 41 10.17 -3.48 15.38
N LEU A 42 9.67 -2.52 16.16
CA LEU A 42 10.44 -1.77 17.16
C LEU A 42 10.70 -2.58 18.43
N THR A 43 9.94 -3.64 18.67
CA THR A 43 10.11 -4.54 19.82
C THR A 43 11.22 -5.55 19.58
N THR A 44 11.26 -6.17 18.39
CA THR A 44 12.23 -7.24 18.06
C THR A 44 13.41 -6.76 17.22
N GLY A 45 13.30 -5.60 16.58
CA GLY A 45 14.28 -5.08 15.63
C GLY A 45 14.17 -5.68 14.22
N ALA A 46 13.22 -6.60 13.97
CA ALA A 46 13.00 -7.15 12.64
C ALA A 46 12.58 -6.07 11.65
N THR A 47 13.02 -6.20 10.39
CA THR A 47 12.71 -5.25 9.31
C THR A 47 12.40 -5.99 8.02
N GLY A 48 11.69 -5.34 7.11
CA GLY A 48 11.49 -5.87 5.78
C GLY A 48 10.94 -4.85 4.80
N THR A 49 10.86 -5.26 3.55
CA THR A 49 10.29 -4.49 2.44
C THR A 49 9.26 -5.34 1.73
N THR A 50 8.13 -4.75 1.35
CA THR A 50 7.10 -5.39 0.55
C THR A 50 6.49 -4.42 -0.45
N GLN A 51 5.58 -4.89 -1.31
CA GLN A 51 4.96 -4.08 -2.35
C GLN A 51 3.45 -4.27 -2.40
N ILE A 52 2.71 -3.16 -2.41
CA ILE A 52 1.31 -3.13 -2.84
C ILE A 52 1.35 -3.00 -4.36
N ARG A 53 0.92 -4.05 -5.06
CA ARG A 53 1.04 -4.11 -6.52
C ARG A 53 -0.23 -3.63 -7.18
N ARG A 54 -0.09 -2.88 -8.26
CA ARG A 54 -1.22 -2.58 -9.13
C ARG A 54 -1.64 -3.85 -9.89
N VAL A 55 -2.95 -4.10 -9.97
CA VAL A 55 -3.50 -5.09 -10.90
C VAL A 55 -3.24 -4.59 -12.34
N PRO A 56 -2.77 -5.45 -13.26
CA PRO A 56 -2.62 -5.07 -14.67
C PRO A 56 -3.91 -4.47 -15.24
N ILE A 57 -3.78 -3.42 -16.05
CA ILE A 57 -4.96 -2.79 -16.68
C ILE A 57 -5.60 -3.78 -17.64
N ASP A 58 -6.88 -4.04 -17.43
CA ASP A 58 -7.73 -4.69 -18.41
C ASP A 58 -8.39 -3.64 -19.31
N TYR A 59 -7.77 -3.38 -20.46
CA TYR A 59 -8.28 -2.42 -21.46
C TYR A 59 -9.58 -2.85 -22.14
N SER A 60 -10.05 -4.09 -21.91
CA SER A 60 -11.36 -4.51 -22.40
C SER A 60 -12.52 -3.94 -21.58
N ARG A 61 -12.23 -3.35 -20.41
CA ARG A 61 -13.26 -2.78 -19.54
C ARG A 61 -13.66 -1.37 -19.98
N PRO A 62 -14.97 -1.06 -19.99
CA PRO A 62 -15.48 0.22 -20.50
C PRO A 62 -15.28 1.40 -19.54
N ALA A 63 -14.86 1.14 -18.31
CA ALA A 63 -14.95 2.09 -17.21
C ALA A 63 -13.54 2.43 -16.67
N PRO A 64 -13.05 3.67 -16.81
CA PRO A 64 -11.74 4.08 -16.29
C PRO A 64 -11.57 3.84 -14.79
N GLN A 65 -12.68 3.81 -14.05
CA GLN A 65 -12.69 3.48 -12.63
C GLN A 65 -12.15 2.08 -12.27
N ASP A 66 -12.18 1.16 -13.22
CA ASP A 66 -11.72 -0.22 -13.01
C ASP A 66 -10.20 -0.35 -13.20
N PHE A 67 -9.51 0.70 -13.66
CA PHE A 67 -8.08 0.62 -14.03
C PHE A 67 -7.11 0.75 -12.85
N CYS A 68 -7.58 1.20 -11.68
CA CYS A 68 -6.79 1.29 -10.44
C CYS A 68 -7.32 0.32 -9.38
N ALA A 69 -7.08 -0.97 -9.60
CA ALA A 69 -7.21 -1.98 -8.56
C ALA A 69 -5.81 -2.35 -8.02
N TYR A 70 -5.75 -2.74 -6.75
CA TYR A 70 -4.51 -3.07 -6.05
C TYR A 70 -4.58 -4.46 -5.43
N ILE A 71 -3.44 -5.13 -5.42
CA ILE A 71 -3.21 -6.40 -4.74
C ILE A 71 -2.53 -6.04 -3.40
N PRO A 72 -3.23 -6.23 -2.27
CA PRO A 72 -2.66 -6.01 -0.95
C PRO A 72 -1.47 -6.94 -0.70
N SER A 73 -0.65 -6.59 0.29
CA SER A 73 0.49 -7.41 0.68
C SER A 73 0.51 -7.67 2.18
N THR A 74 0.54 -8.95 2.55
CA THR A 74 0.64 -9.41 3.93
C THR A 74 2.06 -9.83 4.24
N VAL A 75 2.57 -9.39 5.39
CA VAL A 75 3.90 -9.77 5.89
C VAL A 75 3.82 -10.23 7.33
N VAL A 76 4.69 -11.18 7.70
CA VAL A 76 4.89 -11.60 9.09
C VAL A 76 5.90 -10.66 9.75
N THR A 77 5.42 -9.79 10.63
CA THR A 77 6.22 -8.82 11.38
C THR A 77 6.62 -9.31 12.77
N GLY A 78 5.94 -10.36 13.25
CA GLY A 78 5.91 -10.72 14.67
C GLY A 78 5.06 -9.75 15.50
N GLY A 79 4.81 -10.11 16.75
CA GLY A 79 4.06 -9.26 17.69
C GLY A 79 4.86 -8.04 18.15
N GLY A 80 4.16 -7.05 18.69
CA GLY A 80 4.73 -5.81 19.22
C GLY A 80 4.45 -4.58 18.35
N VAL A 81 5.24 -3.53 18.56
CA VAL A 81 5.03 -2.24 17.87
C VAL A 81 5.69 -2.27 16.51
N VAL A 82 4.90 -2.09 15.45
CA VAL A 82 5.40 -2.02 14.07
C VAL A 82 5.20 -0.63 13.52
N THR A 83 6.25 -0.09 12.88
CA THR A 83 6.19 1.12 12.07
C THR A 83 6.41 0.78 10.61
N ALA A 84 5.73 1.50 9.71
CA ALA A 84 5.90 1.34 8.28
C ALA A 84 5.80 2.67 7.53
N THR A 85 6.57 2.78 6.46
CA THR A 85 6.53 3.89 5.50
C THR A 85 6.21 3.34 4.13
N ALA A 86 5.33 4.02 3.39
CA ALA A 86 4.92 3.64 2.06
C ALA A 86 5.19 4.79 1.08
N ASP A 87 5.84 4.48 -0.04
CA ASP A 87 6.19 5.45 -1.07
C ASP A 87 6.09 4.86 -2.48
N ALA A 88 5.89 5.73 -3.46
CA ALA A 88 5.97 5.36 -4.86
C ALA A 88 7.40 5.61 -5.36
N ARG A 89 8.13 4.54 -5.69
CA ARG A 89 9.52 4.63 -6.16
C ARG A 89 9.65 4.93 -7.67
N THR A 90 8.55 5.20 -8.36
CA THR A 90 8.55 5.53 -9.79
C THR A 90 8.40 7.03 -10.01
N PRO A 91 9.38 7.69 -10.68
CA PRO A 91 9.40 9.15 -10.85
C PRO A 91 8.38 9.68 -11.88
N ASP A 92 7.80 8.82 -12.72
CA ASP A 92 7.04 9.22 -13.91
C ASP A 92 5.53 9.40 -13.70
N HIS A 93 4.99 9.25 -12.48
CA HIS A 93 3.54 9.22 -12.24
C HIS A 93 3.16 10.27 -11.17
N ARG A 94 1.94 10.83 -11.25
CA ARG A 94 1.46 11.96 -10.43
C ARG A 94 1.75 11.77 -8.93
N PRO A 95 1.87 12.86 -8.14
CA PRO A 95 2.28 12.78 -6.74
C PRO A 95 1.36 11.86 -5.93
N VAL A 96 1.93 10.74 -5.52
CA VAL A 96 1.38 9.83 -4.52
C VAL A 96 1.81 10.33 -3.15
N SER A 97 0.89 10.37 -2.20
CA SER A 97 1.25 10.77 -0.84
C SER A 97 2.06 9.66 -0.21
N PRO A 98 3.25 9.97 0.33
CA PRO A 98 3.91 9.04 1.22
C PRO A 98 2.99 8.79 2.43
N GLY A 99 2.93 7.54 2.86
CA GLY A 99 2.20 7.14 4.06
C GLY A 99 3.15 6.75 5.18
N VAL A 100 2.73 7.02 6.41
CA VAL A 100 3.41 6.55 7.62
C VAL A 100 2.37 6.01 8.58
N VAL A 101 2.64 4.88 9.20
CA VAL A 101 1.76 4.28 10.20
C VAL A 101 2.56 3.62 11.32
N VAL A 102 2.01 3.67 12.53
CA VAL A 102 2.48 2.91 13.70
C VAL A 102 1.30 2.11 14.22
N LEU A 103 1.49 0.81 14.40
CA LEU A 103 0.44 -0.13 14.81
C LEU A 103 0.96 -1.10 15.87
N GLN A 104 0.07 -1.49 16.76
CA GLN A 104 0.31 -2.56 17.73
C GLN A 104 -0.17 -3.88 17.13
N VAL A 105 0.73 -4.84 17.03
CA VAL A 105 0.46 -6.19 16.50
C VAL A 105 0.37 -7.17 17.68
N PRO A 106 -0.76 -7.86 17.87
CA PRO A 106 -0.91 -8.91 18.89
C PRO A 106 0.07 -10.08 18.69
#